data_AF-A0A7R8XC13-F1
#
_entry.id   AF-A0A7R8XC13-F1
#
_cell.length_a   1.000
_cell.length_b   1.000
_cell.length_c   1.000
_cell.angle_alpha   90.00
_cell.angle_beta   90.00
_cell.angle_gamma   90.00
#
_symmetry.space_group_name_H-M   'P 1'
#
loop_
_entity.id
_entity.type
_entity.pdbx_description
1 polymer ?
#
loop_
_entity_poly.entity_id
_entity_poly.type
_entity_poly.pdbx_seq_one_letter_code
_entity_poly.pdbx_strand_id
1 'polypeptide(L)'
;MYRAIMGYLVTKYGRDDSLYPKDAEKRAMVDRILYFDIETLYRSIQDYFKPKILGSGILEPSKGNALKQSLEYLDEFLSADRNGGGSYVAGSQLTIADFAVLASVSHLVALGWSISSYPNVSRWFEKLKKELPFYHPCVDEGVKMLLDWISCVEEKTKKSSS
;
A
#
# COMPACT_ATOMS: atom_id res chain seq x y z
N MET A 1 7.56 7.83 -6.67
CA MET A 1 8.38 8.95 -6.16
C MET A 1 8.58 8.91 -4.64
N TYR A 2 7.55 8.67 -3.82
CA TYR A 2 7.68 8.73 -2.35
C TYR A 2 8.65 7.72 -1.72
N ARG A 3 8.88 6.55 -2.33
CA ARG A 3 9.83 5.52 -1.83
C ARG A 3 11.29 6.03 -1.75
N ALA A 4 11.77 6.72 -2.79
CA ALA A 4 13.10 7.34 -2.78
C ALA A 4 13.20 8.49 -1.77
N ILE A 5 12.12 9.28 -1.62
CA ILE A 5 12.06 10.37 -0.64
C ILE A 5 12.17 9.81 0.79
N MET A 6 11.44 8.74 1.11
CA MET A 6 11.55 8.09 2.43
C MET A 6 12.98 7.59 2.71
N GLY A 7 13.61 6.94 1.75
CA GLY A 7 15.01 6.50 1.88
C GLY A 7 15.99 7.65 2.12
N TYR A 8 15.81 8.76 1.41
CA TYR A 8 16.59 9.99 1.63
C TYR A 8 16.35 10.57 3.02
N LEU A 9 15.09 10.70 3.45
CA LEU A 9 14.74 11.27 4.76
C LEU A 9 15.36 10.49 5.92
N VAL A 10 15.27 9.16 5.89
CA VAL A 10 15.90 8.32 6.92
C VAL A 10 17.43 8.43 6.85
N THR A 11 18.01 8.40 5.66
CA THR A 11 19.47 8.48 5.50
C THR A 11 20.03 9.83 5.95
N LYS A 12 19.31 10.93 5.72
CA LYS A 12 19.76 12.29 6.00
C LYS A 12 19.44 12.74 7.42
N TYR A 13 18.28 12.37 7.95
CA TYR A 13 17.71 12.92 9.19
C TYR A 13 17.36 11.85 10.23
N GLY A 14 17.47 10.56 9.91
CA GLY A 14 17.23 9.47 10.85
C GLY A 14 18.20 9.54 12.04
N ARG A 15 17.67 9.30 13.24
CA ARG A 15 18.50 9.19 14.46
C ARG A 15 19.38 7.94 14.42
N ASP A 16 18.85 6.88 13.81
CA ASP A 16 19.49 5.61 13.57
C ASP A 16 19.06 5.09 12.18
N ASP A 17 19.54 3.90 11.81
CA ASP A 17 19.22 3.25 10.55
C ASP A 17 18.09 2.20 10.66
N SER A 18 17.36 2.12 11.78
CA SER A 18 16.33 1.08 12.00
C SER A 18 15.27 1.05 10.90
N LEU A 19 14.78 2.23 10.49
CA LEU A 19 13.74 2.36 9.46
C LEU A 19 14.25 2.06 8.04
N TYR A 20 15.57 2.18 7.82
CA TYR A 20 16.21 1.95 6.52
C TYR A 20 17.65 1.46 6.74
N PRO A 21 17.86 0.18 7.12
CA PRO A 21 19.15 -0.36 7.59
C PRO A 21 20.29 -0.19 6.60
N LYS A 22 21.51 0.11 7.07
CA LYS A 22 22.71 0.20 6.22
C LYS A 22 23.34 -1.15 5.91
N ASP A 23 23.11 -2.14 6.76
CA ASP A 23 23.49 -3.52 6.50
C ASP A 23 22.91 -3.99 5.15
N ALA A 24 23.77 -4.56 4.30
CA ALA A 24 23.43 -4.82 2.91
C ALA A 24 22.30 -5.85 2.76
N GLU A 25 22.28 -6.89 3.59
CA GLU A 25 21.26 -7.93 3.52
C GLU A 25 19.89 -7.41 4.00
N LYS A 26 19.88 -6.70 5.13
CA LYS A 26 18.64 -6.05 5.63
C LYS A 26 18.15 -4.97 4.68
N ARG A 27 19.05 -4.17 4.10
CA ARG A 27 18.74 -3.19 3.05
C ARG A 27 18.06 -3.87 1.87
N ALA A 28 18.63 -4.97 1.37
CA ALA A 28 18.07 -5.70 0.23
C ALA A 28 16.66 -6.22 0.51
N MET A 29 16.36 -6.67 1.74
CA MET A 29 15.01 -7.09 2.12
C MET A 29 14.00 -5.94 2.11
N VAL A 30 14.38 -4.76 2.60
CA VAL A 30 13.54 -3.56 2.53
C VAL A 30 13.33 -3.12 1.08
N ASP A 31 14.39 -3.06 0.29
CA ASP A 31 14.36 -2.61 -1.10
C ASP A 31 13.51 -3.56 -1.95
N ARG A 32 13.62 -4.88 -1.75
CA ARG A 32 12.77 -5.89 -2.40
C ARG A 32 11.29 -5.57 -2.23
N ILE A 33 10.87 -5.22 -1.01
CA ILE A 33 9.47 -4.88 -0.74
C ILE A 33 9.08 -3.54 -1.34
N LEU A 34 9.97 -2.53 -1.32
CA LEU A 34 9.71 -1.25 -1.98
C LEU A 34 9.51 -1.39 -3.49
N TYR A 35 10.31 -2.25 -4.15
CA TYR A 35 10.15 -2.55 -5.58
C TYR A 35 8.90 -3.38 -5.86
N PHE A 36 8.59 -4.37 -5.01
CA PHE A 36 7.33 -5.10 -5.08
C PHE A 36 6.12 -4.17 -4.96
N ASP A 37 6.18 -3.22 -4.03
CA ASP A 37 5.10 -2.28 -3.79
C ASP A 37 4.88 -1.37 -5.00
N ILE A 38 5.93 -0.82 -5.63
CA ILE A 38 5.76 0.06 -6.80
C ILE A 38 5.37 -0.68 -8.08
N GLU A 39 6.03 -1.79 -8.40
CA GLU A 39 5.87 -2.47 -9.69
C GLU A 39 4.76 -3.51 -9.70
N THR A 40 4.39 -4.06 -8.54
CA THR A 40 3.42 -5.15 -8.44
C THR A 40 2.15 -4.70 -7.73
N LEU A 41 2.24 -4.35 -6.44
CA LEU A 41 1.05 -4.08 -5.62
C LEU A 41 0.35 -2.78 -6.04
N TYR A 42 1.05 -1.65 -5.99
CA TYR A 42 0.44 -0.37 -6.32
C TYR A 42 0.08 -0.27 -7.81
N ARG A 43 0.88 -0.90 -8.68
CA ARG A 43 0.58 -1.01 -10.11
C ARG A 43 -0.74 -1.75 -10.35
N SER A 44 -0.94 -2.91 -9.74
CA SER A 44 -2.17 -3.70 -9.92
C SER A 44 -3.41 -2.96 -9.39
N ILE A 45 -3.26 -2.23 -8.27
CA ILE A 45 -4.31 -1.35 -7.72
C ILE A 45 -4.67 -0.28 -8.74
N GLN A 46 -3.67 0.44 -9.28
CA GLN A 46 -3.90 1.48 -10.28
C GLN A 46 -4.56 0.92 -11.54
N ASP A 47 -4.05 -0.18 -12.08
CA ASP A 47 -4.57 -0.74 -13.33
C ASP A 47 -6.03 -1.18 -13.19
N TYR A 48 -6.38 -1.80 -12.05
CA TYR A 48 -7.75 -2.22 -11.78
C TYR A 48 -8.69 -1.03 -11.54
N PHE A 49 -8.30 -0.04 -10.72
CA PHE A 49 -9.18 1.06 -10.34
C PHE A 49 -9.12 2.30 -11.23
N LYS A 50 -8.19 2.38 -12.18
CA LYS A 50 -8.06 3.51 -13.11
C LYS A 50 -9.37 3.87 -13.83
N PRO A 51 -10.19 2.91 -14.34
CA PRO A 51 -11.46 3.23 -14.96
C PRO A 51 -12.45 3.95 -14.03
N LYS A 52 -12.48 3.58 -12.75
CA LYS A 52 -13.30 4.23 -11.72
C LYS A 52 -12.78 5.64 -11.43
N ILE A 53 -11.46 5.81 -11.28
CA ILE A 53 -10.82 7.10 -10.97
C ILE A 53 -10.96 8.11 -12.11
N LEU A 54 -10.95 7.64 -13.37
CA LEU A 54 -11.08 8.48 -14.57
C LEU A 54 -12.53 8.63 -15.05
N GLY A 55 -13.50 7.99 -14.39
CA GLY A 55 -14.92 8.07 -14.77
C GLY A 55 -15.25 7.38 -16.09
N SER A 56 -14.39 6.49 -16.58
CA SER A 56 -14.60 5.75 -17.84
C SER A 56 -15.37 4.44 -17.64
N GLY A 57 -15.64 4.02 -16.40
CA GLY A 57 -16.51 2.89 -16.09
C GLY A 57 -15.80 1.56 -15.89
N ILE A 58 -16.20 0.53 -16.65
CA ILE A 58 -16.15 -0.91 -16.31
C ILE A 58 -14.79 -1.39 -15.78
N LEU A 59 -14.81 -2.09 -14.65
CA LEU A 59 -13.66 -2.76 -14.08
C LEU A 59 -13.41 -4.10 -14.79
N GLU A 60 -12.19 -4.32 -15.25
CA GLU A 60 -11.81 -5.54 -15.97
C GLU A 60 -11.51 -6.70 -15.00
N PRO A 61 -12.14 -7.88 -15.16
CA PRO A 61 -11.91 -9.01 -14.27
C PRO A 61 -10.45 -9.52 -14.24
N SER A 62 -9.76 -9.49 -15.38
CA SER A 62 -8.35 -9.92 -15.48
C SER A 62 -7.41 -9.07 -14.62
N LYS A 63 -7.61 -7.74 -14.61
CA LYS A 63 -6.88 -6.82 -13.74
C LYS A 63 -7.22 -7.04 -12.26
N GLY A 64 -8.46 -7.38 -11.96
CA GLY A 64 -8.89 -7.80 -10.62
C GLY A 64 -8.17 -9.06 -10.14
N ASN A 65 -7.91 -10.03 -11.03
CA ASN A 65 -7.14 -11.22 -10.69
C ASN A 65 -5.66 -10.92 -10.43
N ALA A 66 -5.05 -10.01 -11.22
CA ALA A 66 -3.69 -9.55 -10.96
C ALA A 66 -3.56 -8.84 -9.60
N LEU A 67 -4.56 -8.03 -9.23
CA LEU A 67 -4.64 -7.42 -7.89
C LEU A 67 -4.74 -8.48 -6.79
N LYS A 68 -5.62 -9.48 -6.94
CA LYS A 68 -5.72 -10.61 -6.00
C LYS A 68 -4.38 -11.30 -5.81
N GLN A 69 -3.70 -11.65 -6.91
CA GLN A 69 -2.40 -12.31 -6.87
C GLN A 69 -1.34 -11.45 -6.15
N SER A 70 -1.33 -10.14 -6.38
CA SER A 70 -0.41 -9.24 -5.65
C SER A 70 -0.70 -9.20 -4.15
N LEU A 71 -1.96 -9.31 -3.72
CA LEU A 71 -2.33 -9.40 -2.31
C LEU A 71 -1.98 -10.76 -1.71
N GLU A 72 -2.06 -11.85 -2.48
CA GLU A 72 -1.60 -13.18 -2.06
C GLU A 72 -0.09 -13.17 -1.78
N TYR A 73 0.71 -12.55 -2.65
CA TYR A 73 2.14 -12.37 -2.39
C TYR A 73 2.42 -11.53 -1.14
N LEU A 74 1.68 -10.43 -0.94
CA LEU A 74 1.83 -9.62 0.26
C LEU A 74 1.47 -10.41 1.53
N ASP A 75 0.39 -11.19 1.50
CA ASP A 75 -0.03 -12.04 2.61
C ASP A 75 1.03 -13.10 2.92
N GLU A 76 1.62 -13.70 1.89
CA GLU A 76 2.73 -14.64 2.03
C GLU A 76 3.97 -13.97 2.64
N PHE A 77 4.35 -12.76 2.22
CA PHE A 77 5.48 -12.04 2.81
C PHE A 77 5.27 -11.72 4.29
N LEU A 78 4.02 -11.53 4.72
CA LEU A 78 3.64 -11.27 6.11
C LEU A 78 3.38 -12.56 6.92
N SER A 79 3.52 -13.73 6.31
CA SER A 79 3.41 -15.00 7.02
C SER A 79 4.60 -15.21 7.97
N ALA A 80 4.34 -15.83 9.12
CA ALA A 80 5.37 -16.08 10.13
C ALA A 80 6.55 -16.89 9.57
N ASP A 81 6.26 -17.85 8.69
CA ASP A 81 7.25 -18.75 8.09
C ASP A 81 8.21 -18.01 7.15
N ARG A 82 7.71 -17.01 6.41
CA ARG A 82 8.51 -16.24 5.44
C ARG A 82 9.19 -15.03 6.04
N ASN A 83 8.69 -14.54 7.17
CA ASN A 83 9.20 -13.33 7.81
C ASN A 83 10.06 -13.61 9.05
N GLY A 84 10.45 -14.87 9.28
CA GLY A 84 11.24 -15.27 10.46
C GLY A 84 10.53 -14.99 11.78
N GLY A 85 9.20 -15.10 11.81
CA GLY A 85 8.35 -14.70 12.94
C GLY A 85 8.18 -13.18 13.09
N GLY A 86 8.64 -12.38 12.13
CA GLY A 86 8.55 -10.92 12.14
C GLY A 86 7.11 -10.39 11.99
N SER A 87 6.89 -9.17 12.48
CA SER A 87 5.59 -8.50 12.48
C SER A 87 5.40 -7.43 11.39
N TYR A 88 6.38 -7.28 10.49
CA TYR A 88 6.47 -6.19 9.51
C TYR A 88 6.82 -6.71 8.12
N VAL A 89 6.53 -5.98 7.04
CA VAL A 89 6.62 -6.52 5.66
C VAL A 89 8.04 -6.93 5.23
N ALA A 90 9.07 -6.40 5.87
CA ALA A 90 10.49 -6.65 5.54
C ALA A 90 11.29 -7.30 6.69
N GLY A 91 10.62 -7.84 7.71
CA GLY A 91 11.28 -8.52 8.82
C GLY A 91 10.62 -8.32 10.18
N SER A 92 11.44 -8.39 11.22
CA SER A 92 11.03 -8.21 12.61
C SER A 92 10.99 -6.75 13.07
N GLN A 93 11.45 -5.81 12.26
CA GLN A 93 11.47 -4.37 12.57
C GLN A 93 10.63 -3.56 11.58
N LEU A 94 10.03 -2.48 12.07
CA LEU A 94 9.30 -1.51 11.26
C LEU A 94 10.29 -0.79 10.33
N THR A 95 9.96 -0.68 9.05
CA THR A 95 10.81 0.00 8.06
C THR A 95 10.01 0.90 7.13
N ILE A 96 10.69 1.66 6.27
CA ILE A 96 10.02 2.44 5.24
C ILE A 96 9.22 1.58 4.24
N ALA A 97 9.51 0.27 4.15
CA ALA A 97 8.72 -0.66 3.35
C ALA A 97 7.30 -0.80 3.92
N ASP A 98 7.16 -0.85 5.25
CA ASP A 98 5.84 -0.89 5.90
C ASP A 98 5.05 0.37 5.59
N PHE A 99 5.66 1.55 5.66
CA PHE A 99 4.98 2.81 5.32
C PHE A 99 4.55 2.85 3.85
N ALA A 100 5.39 2.35 2.94
CA ALA A 100 5.10 2.33 1.52
C ALA A 100 3.89 1.43 1.20
N VAL A 101 3.92 0.19 1.70
CA VAL A 101 2.85 -0.79 1.53
C VAL A 101 1.59 -0.33 2.26
N LEU A 102 1.72 0.28 3.44
CA LEU A 102 0.58 0.75 4.23
C LEU A 102 -0.19 1.82 3.45
N ALA A 103 0.50 2.77 2.84
CA ALA A 103 -0.12 3.77 1.97
C ALA A 103 -0.88 3.12 0.80
N SER A 104 -0.28 2.12 0.13
CA SER A 104 -0.92 1.37 -0.96
C SER A 104 -2.18 0.62 -0.49
N VAL A 105 -2.11 -0.09 0.64
CA VAL A 105 -3.24 -0.84 1.21
C VAL A 105 -4.34 0.09 1.72
N SER A 106 -4.00 1.20 2.37
CA SER A 106 -4.98 2.23 2.76
C SER A 106 -5.73 2.78 1.54
N HIS A 107 -5.01 3.06 0.45
CA HIS A 107 -5.62 3.51 -0.81
C HIS A 107 -6.57 2.46 -1.39
N LEU A 108 -6.15 1.18 -1.39
CA LEU A 108 -6.97 0.06 -1.85
C LEU A 108 -8.26 -0.11 -1.04
N VAL A 109 -8.16 -0.07 0.29
CA VAL A 109 -9.32 -0.18 1.20
C VAL A 109 -10.26 1.01 0.99
N ALA A 110 -9.73 2.22 0.86
CA ALA A 110 -10.52 3.42 0.57
C ALA A 110 -11.31 3.29 -0.75
N LEU A 111 -10.73 2.66 -1.78
CA LEU A 111 -11.40 2.41 -3.05
C LEU A 111 -12.52 1.36 -2.99
N GLY A 112 -12.67 0.70 -1.84
CA GLY A 112 -13.75 -0.24 -1.52
C GLY A 112 -13.37 -1.70 -1.67
N TRP A 113 -12.08 -2.05 -1.80
CA TRP A 113 -11.65 -3.44 -1.85
C TRP A 113 -11.48 -4.03 -0.45
N SER A 114 -12.08 -5.19 -0.21
CA SER A 114 -11.91 -5.89 1.07
C SER A 114 -10.59 -6.66 1.12
N ILE A 115 -9.84 -6.48 2.21
CA ILE A 115 -8.63 -7.27 2.51
C ILE A 115 -8.90 -8.45 3.45
N SER A 116 -10.15 -8.70 3.85
CA SER A 116 -10.52 -9.71 4.85
C SER A 116 -10.13 -11.14 4.48
N SER A 117 -9.97 -11.44 3.19
CA SER A 117 -9.52 -12.74 2.69
C SER A 117 -8.01 -12.97 2.87
N TYR A 118 -7.28 -11.95 3.29
CA TYR A 118 -5.82 -11.96 3.49
C TYR A 118 -5.54 -11.75 4.99
N PRO A 119 -5.48 -12.83 5.79
CA PRO A 119 -5.44 -12.74 7.25
C PRO A 119 -4.16 -12.08 7.78
N ASN A 120 -3.01 -12.30 7.13
CA ASN A 120 -1.75 -11.68 7.54
C ASN A 120 -1.74 -10.20 7.19
N VAL A 121 -2.23 -9.84 6.01
CA VAL A 121 -2.41 -8.42 5.61
C VAL A 121 -3.37 -7.71 6.56
N SER A 122 -4.54 -8.30 6.83
CA SER A 122 -5.54 -7.71 7.73
C SER A 122 -4.99 -7.48 9.14
N ARG A 123 -4.29 -8.47 9.70
CA ARG A 123 -3.65 -8.36 11.01
C ARG A 123 -2.58 -7.26 11.04
N TRP A 124 -1.69 -7.26 10.04
CA TRP A 124 -0.62 -6.27 9.93
C TRP A 124 -1.17 -4.85 9.74
N PHE A 125 -2.20 -4.69 8.91
CA PHE A 125 -2.84 -3.40 8.65
C PHE A 125 -3.45 -2.81 9.92
N GLU A 126 -4.24 -3.59 10.66
CA GLU A 126 -4.84 -3.15 11.92
C GLU A 126 -3.80 -2.91 13.03
N LYS A 127 -2.70 -3.67 13.03
CA LYS A 127 -1.57 -3.42 13.93
C LYS A 127 -0.96 -2.04 13.66
N LEU A 128 -0.59 -1.75 12.41
CA LEU A 128 0.07 -0.47 12.08
C LEU A 128 -0.83 0.74 12.30
N LYS A 129 -2.13 0.62 12.03
CA LYS A 129 -3.10 1.69 12.34
C LYS A 129 -3.10 2.08 13.82
N LYS A 130 -2.91 1.10 14.72
CA LYS A 130 -2.88 1.31 16.17
C LYS A 130 -1.51 1.77 16.67
N GLU A 131 -0.44 1.23 16.08
CA GLU A 131 0.93 1.50 16.50
C GLU A 131 1.42 2.88 16.04
N LEU A 132 0.98 3.35 14.87
CA LEU A 132 1.43 4.60 14.28
C LEU A 132 0.47 5.75 14.63
N PRO A 133 0.80 6.61 15.62
CA PRO A 133 -0.11 7.68 16.05
C PRO A 133 -0.41 8.70 14.95
N PHE A 134 0.45 8.77 13.93
CA PHE A 134 0.30 9.64 12.77
C PHE A 134 -0.49 9.01 11.62
N TYR A 135 -0.92 7.75 11.70
CA TYR A 135 -1.64 7.08 10.60
C TYR A 135 -2.88 7.87 10.18
N HIS A 136 -3.81 8.09 11.11
CA HIS A 136 -5.06 8.78 10.84
C HIS A 136 -4.84 10.23 10.34
N PRO A 137 -4.02 11.06 11.01
CA PRO A 137 -3.70 12.40 10.52
C PRO A 137 -3.12 12.44 9.10
N CYS A 138 -2.30 11.46 8.72
CA CYS A 138 -1.65 11.45 7.39
C CYS A 138 -2.53 10.84 6.29
N VAL A 139 -3.43 9.92 6.62
CA VAL A 139 -4.16 9.11 5.63
C VAL A 139 -5.59 9.62 5.41
N ASP A 140 -6.29 10.01 6.47
CA ASP A 140 -7.73 10.24 6.41
C ASP A 140 -8.11 11.41 5.49
N GLU A 141 -7.35 12.52 5.53
CA GLU A 141 -7.59 13.67 4.64
C GLU A 141 -7.35 13.30 3.17
N GLY A 142 -6.26 12.59 2.87
CA GLY A 142 -5.95 12.13 1.52
C GLY A 142 -7.01 11.17 0.97
N VAL A 143 -7.50 10.25 1.81
CA VAL A 143 -8.62 9.35 1.46
C VAL A 143 -9.89 10.14 1.17
N LYS A 144 -10.24 11.11 2.02
CA LYS A 144 -11.41 11.96 1.79
C LYS A 144 -11.31 12.69 0.45
N MET A 145 -10.17 13.33 0.16
CA MET A 145 -9.95 14.04 -1.10
C MET A 145 -10.11 13.13 -2.33
N LEU A 146 -9.62 11.89 -2.25
CA LEU A 146 -9.78 10.90 -3.31
C LEU A 146 -11.25 10.53 -3.54
N LEU A 147 -12.00 10.28 -2.47
CA LEU A 147 -13.42 9.89 -2.57
C LEU A 147 -14.29 11.04 -3.10
N ASP A 148 -14.01 12.26 -2.65
CA ASP A 148 -14.66 13.49 -3.16
C ASP A 148 -14.38 13.66 -4.67
N TRP A 149 -13.13 13.40 -5.10
CA TRP A 149 -12.75 13.43 -6.51
C TRP A 149 -13.51 12.40 -7.35
N ILE A 150 -13.55 11.13 -6.91
CA ILE A 150 -14.26 10.05 -7.62
C ILE A 150 -15.74 10.40 -7.76
N SER A 151 -16.38 10.87 -6.69
CA SER A 151 -17.79 11.27 -6.71
C SER A 151 -18.05 12.38 -7.73
N CYS A 152 -17.20 13.41 -7.76
CA CYS A 152 -17.28 14.52 -8.73
C CYS A 152 -17.13 14.04 -10.19
N VAL A 153 -16.20 13.11 -10.44
CA VAL A 153 -15.98 12.52 -11.76
C VAL A 153 -17.20 11.69 -12.20
N GLU A 154 -17.74 10.85 -11.33
CA GLU A 154 -18.93 10.04 -11.61
C GLU A 154 -20.16 10.90 -11.93
N GLU A 155 -20.36 12.01 -11.22
CA GLU A 155 -21.44 12.97 -11.50
C GLU A 155 -21.31 13.62 -12.87
N LYS A 156 -20.08 13.99 -13.27
CA LYS A 156 -19.82 14.60 -14.59
C LYS A 156 -20.08 13.61 -15.72
N THR A 157 -19.62 12.36 -15.58
CA THR A 157 -19.85 11.32 -16.59
C THR A 157 -21.33 11.00 -16.77
N LYS A 158 -22.12 11.00 -15.68
CA LYS A 158 -23.58 10.81 -15.74
C LYS A 158 -24.26 11.95 -16.51
N LYS A 159 -23.89 13.21 -16.24
CA LYS A 159 -24.45 14.39 -16.93
C LYS A 159 -24.08 14.49 -18.42
N SER A 160 -22.93 13.95 -18.84
CA SER A 160 -22.54 13.95 -20.26
C SER A 160 -23.18 12.80 -21.06
N SER A 161 -23.77 11.82 -20.38
CA SER A 161 -24.40 10.65 -21.00
C SER A 161 -25.94 10.76 -21.06
N SER A 162 -26.50 11.84 -20.50
CA SER A 162 -27.92 12.23 -20.51
C SER A 162 -28.17 13.38 -21.47
#